data_AF-H1Q2Y4-F1
#
_entry.id   AF-H1Q2Y4-F1
#
_cell.length_a   1.000
_cell.length_b   1.000
_cell.length_c   1.000
_cell.angle_alpha   90.00
_cell.angle_beta   90.00
_cell.angle_gamma   90.00
#
_symmetry.space_group_name_H-M   'P 1'
#
loop_
_entity.id
_entity.type
_entity.pdbx_description
1 polymer ?
#
loop_
_entity_poly.entity_id
_entity_poly.type
_entity_poly.pdbx_seq_one_letter_code
_entity_poly.pdbx_strand_id
1 'polypeptide(L)'
;MRALRPILFYVAILLASCGKSTGTLPASSNKPYEMLIVGDKEGILCQQFEKPMNGLPQSEPLFDISQTDSANFSGIERLARNIIVLKIDNRYKNIDIKAEQNVYAQHQVILYITARSKNQLARFLGSTGQRLVNYFTKIELRREQHLLQLTHNTEAEKK
;
A
#
# COMPACT_ATOMS: atom_id res chain seq x y z
N MET A 1 58.54 8.83 -18.10
CA MET A 1 57.22 8.23 -18.40
C MET A 1 56.78 7.12 -17.44
N ARG A 2 57.37 6.96 -16.23
CA ARG A 2 57.01 5.88 -15.28
C ARG A 2 55.91 6.26 -14.26
N ALA A 3 55.68 7.56 -14.03
CA ALA A 3 54.70 8.06 -13.06
C ALA A 3 53.26 8.20 -13.63
N LEU A 4 53.08 8.16 -14.95
CA LEU A 4 51.76 8.33 -15.58
C LEU A 4 50.87 7.07 -15.46
N ARG A 5 51.52 5.90 -15.32
CA ARG A 5 50.89 4.58 -15.28
C ARG A 5 50.14 4.29 -13.97
N PRO A 6 50.66 4.64 -12.77
CA PRO A 6 49.86 4.54 -11.53
C PRO A 6 48.72 5.57 -11.46
N ILE A 7 48.87 6.75 -12.07
CA ILE A 7 47.80 7.78 -12.12
C ILE A 7 46.62 7.28 -12.96
N LEU A 8 46.90 6.68 -14.13
CA LEU A 8 45.87 6.10 -15.00
C LEU A 8 45.11 4.96 -14.30
N PHE A 9 45.80 4.18 -13.44
CA PHE A 9 45.19 3.12 -12.65
C PHE A 9 44.30 3.66 -11.53
N TYR A 10 44.72 4.73 -10.85
CA TYR A 10 43.90 5.41 -9.83
C TYR A 10 42.63 6.05 -10.41
N VAL A 11 42.73 6.65 -11.60
CA VAL A 11 41.58 7.20 -12.34
C VAL A 11 40.60 6.10 -12.76
N ALA A 12 41.10 4.92 -13.16
CA ALA A 12 40.25 3.78 -13.50
C ALA A 12 39.47 3.23 -12.29
N ILE A 13 40.06 3.25 -11.08
CA ILE A 13 39.38 2.84 -9.83
C ILE A 13 38.27 3.82 -9.44
N LEU A 14 38.47 5.13 -9.65
CA LEU A 14 37.43 6.14 -9.39
C LEU A 14 36.21 6.01 -10.30
N LEU A 15 36.39 5.50 -11.53
CA LEU A 15 35.31 5.30 -12.49
C LEU A 15 34.53 3.98 -12.28
N ALA A 16 35.04 3.05 -11.47
CA ALA A 16 34.39 1.77 -11.16
C ALA A 16 33.38 1.84 -10.00
N SER A 17 33.21 2.99 -9.35
CA SER A 17 32.30 3.15 -8.21
C SER A 17 30.81 3.25 -8.57
N CYS A 18 30.45 3.14 -9.86
CA CYS A 18 29.05 3.14 -10.28
C CYS A 18 28.44 1.73 -10.12
N GLY A 19 28.21 1.34 -8.86
CA GLY A 19 27.37 0.21 -8.52
C GLY A 19 25.92 0.55 -8.86
N LYS A 20 25.30 -0.27 -9.70
CA LYS A 20 23.91 -0.14 -10.16
C LYS A 20 22.98 0.06 -8.96
N SER A 21 22.46 1.27 -8.77
CA SER A 21 21.35 1.51 -7.84
C SER A 21 20.10 0.90 -8.45
N THR A 22 19.86 -0.40 -8.20
CA THR A 22 18.52 -0.96 -8.34
C THR A 22 17.63 -0.13 -7.43
N GLY A 23 16.79 0.74 -8.01
CA GLY A 23 16.07 1.76 -7.26
C GLY A 23 15.37 1.17 -6.04
N THR A 24 15.84 1.53 -4.86
CA THR A 24 15.16 1.18 -3.61
C THR A 24 13.88 2.00 -3.56
N LEU A 25 12.73 1.33 -3.54
CA LEU A 25 11.47 1.99 -3.29
C LEU A 25 11.56 2.74 -1.96
N PRO A 26 11.01 3.96 -1.86
CA PRO A 26 10.93 4.67 -0.58
C PRO A 26 10.06 3.89 0.40
N ALA A 27 10.21 4.16 1.70
CA ALA A 27 9.27 3.64 2.70
C ALA A 27 7.87 4.20 2.45
N SER A 28 6.84 3.38 2.67
CA SER A 28 5.45 3.83 2.58
C SER A 28 5.12 4.84 3.68
N SER A 29 4.44 5.91 3.27
CA SER A 29 3.83 6.91 4.14
C SER A 29 2.50 6.39 4.70
N ASN A 30 1.96 7.07 5.71
CA ASN A 30 0.74 6.76 6.48
C ASN A 30 0.97 5.90 7.73
N LYS A 31 0.10 6.12 8.73
CA LYS A 31 0.06 5.34 9.97
C LYS A 31 -0.51 3.94 9.69
N PRO A 32 -0.25 2.95 10.58
CA PRO A 32 -0.96 1.67 10.52
C PRO A 32 -2.47 1.88 10.47
N TYR A 33 -3.18 1.03 9.75
CA TYR A 33 -4.64 1.08 9.58
C TYR A 33 -5.19 2.34 8.89
N GLU A 34 -4.35 3.17 8.27
CA GLU A 34 -4.81 4.18 7.32
C GLU A 34 -4.94 3.59 5.90
N MET A 35 -5.97 4.02 5.18
CA MET A 35 -6.25 3.60 3.81
C MET A 35 -6.55 4.81 2.93
N LEU A 36 -6.00 4.81 1.71
CA LEU A 36 -6.32 5.78 0.67
C LEU A 36 -7.25 5.14 -0.36
N ILE A 37 -8.42 5.75 -0.59
CA ILE A 37 -9.36 5.32 -1.61
C ILE A 37 -9.37 6.36 -2.74
N VAL A 38 -9.06 5.89 -3.95
CA VAL A 38 -8.92 6.71 -5.15
C VAL A 38 -10.12 6.49 -6.06
N GLY A 39 -10.84 7.56 -6.39
CA GLY A 39 -11.92 7.54 -7.39
C GLY A 39 -13.29 7.05 -6.90
N ASP A 40 -13.50 6.93 -5.58
CA ASP A 40 -14.79 6.54 -4.98
C ASP A 40 -15.71 7.74 -4.75
N LYS A 41 -16.18 8.35 -5.84
CA LYS A 41 -16.99 9.59 -5.79
C LYS A 41 -18.29 9.48 -4.97
N GLU A 42 -18.85 8.27 -4.86
CA GLU A 42 -20.10 8.02 -4.14
C GLU A 42 -19.87 7.44 -2.74
N GLY A 43 -18.61 7.23 -2.33
CA GLY A 43 -18.25 6.72 -1.01
C GLY A 43 -18.68 5.27 -0.74
N ILE A 44 -18.92 4.46 -1.79
CA ILE A 44 -19.42 3.09 -1.64
C ILE A 44 -18.35 2.19 -1.00
N LEU A 45 -17.10 2.35 -1.41
CA LEU A 45 -15.97 1.65 -0.78
C LEU A 45 -15.71 2.22 0.60
N CYS A 46 -15.76 3.54 0.78
CA CYS A 46 -15.54 4.16 2.09
C CYS A 46 -16.51 3.62 3.14
N GLN A 47 -17.82 3.58 2.85
CA GLN A 47 -18.82 2.96 3.71
C GLN A 47 -18.56 1.48 4.01
N GLN A 48 -17.93 0.76 3.07
CA GLN A 48 -17.62 -0.65 3.27
C GLN A 48 -16.43 -0.87 4.23
N PHE A 49 -15.47 0.06 4.27
CA PHE A 49 -14.25 -0.04 5.09
C PHE A 49 -14.33 0.76 6.41
N GLU A 50 -15.21 1.76 6.52
CA GLU A 50 -15.52 2.51 7.75
C GLU A 50 -16.45 1.76 8.71
N LYS A 51 -16.78 0.50 8.43
CA LYS A 51 -17.66 -0.29 9.31
C LYS A 51 -17.05 -0.40 10.72
N PRO A 52 -17.88 -0.28 11.77
CA PRO A 52 -17.40 -0.31 13.13
C PRO A 52 -16.82 -1.66 13.48
N MET A 53 -15.76 -1.65 14.30
CA MET A 53 -15.22 -2.86 14.88
C MET A 53 -16.23 -3.47 15.86
N ASN A 54 -16.52 -4.76 15.68
CA ASN A 54 -17.46 -5.45 16.56
C ASN A 54 -16.84 -5.70 17.94
N GLY A 55 -17.62 -5.52 19.00
CA GLY A 55 -17.22 -5.84 20.37
C GLY A 55 -16.63 -4.68 21.18
N LEU A 56 -16.52 -3.48 20.60
CA LEU A 56 -16.16 -2.28 21.36
C LEU A 56 -17.41 -1.60 21.96
N PRO A 57 -17.33 -1.09 23.21
CA PRO A 57 -18.43 -0.31 23.80
C PRO A 57 -18.61 1.05 23.10
N GLN A 58 -17.53 1.59 22.53
CA GLN A 58 -17.51 2.79 21.71
C GLN A 58 -17.24 2.40 20.25
N SER A 59 -18.09 2.88 19.35
CA SER A 59 -17.97 2.58 17.92
C SER A 59 -16.73 3.25 17.33
N GLU A 60 -15.79 2.44 16.84
CA GLU A 60 -14.61 2.89 16.10
C GLU A 60 -14.49 2.16 14.76
N PRO A 61 -14.11 2.83 13.66
CA PRO A 61 -13.95 2.21 12.35
C PRO A 61 -12.71 1.29 12.31
N LEU A 62 -12.74 0.27 11.45
CA LEU A 62 -11.59 -0.64 11.26
C LEU A 62 -10.39 0.00 10.56
N PHE A 63 -10.64 1.01 9.72
CA PHE A 63 -9.62 1.77 9.00
C PHE A 63 -9.95 3.25 9.06
N ASP A 64 -8.92 4.08 9.14
CA ASP A 64 -9.04 5.52 8.91
C ASP A 64 -8.89 5.78 7.40
N ILE A 65 -9.90 6.39 6.79
CA ILE A 65 -10.02 6.48 5.34
C ILE A 65 -9.76 7.92 4.89
N SER A 66 -8.80 8.05 3.98
CA SER A 66 -8.61 9.24 3.16
C SER A 66 -9.13 8.98 1.75
N GLN A 67 -9.77 9.97 1.14
CA GLN A 67 -10.30 9.89 -0.21
C GLN A 67 -9.61 10.89 -1.13
N THR A 68 -9.40 10.49 -2.37
CA THR A 68 -8.87 11.38 -3.40
C THR A 68 -9.44 11.04 -4.78
N ASP A 69 -9.46 12.03 -5.67
CA ASP A 69 -9.82 11.84 -7.05
C ASP A 69 -8.67 11.20 -7.84
N SER A 70 -9.01 10.39 -8.85
CA SER A 70 -7.99 9.77 -9.72
C SER A 70 -7.06 10.77 -10.40
N ALA A 71 -7.50 12.02 -10.58
CA ALA A 71 -6.69 13.10 -11.13
C ALA A 71 -5.58 13.57 -10.16
N ASN A 72 -5.82 13.46 -8.86
CA ASN A 72 -4.89 13.90 -7.82
C ASN A 72 -3.94 12.79 -7.35
N PHE A 73 -4.22 11.54 -7.73
CA PHE A 73 -3.44 10.35 -7.39
C PHE A 73 -2.02 10.35 -7.98
N SER A 74 -1.15 11.12 -7.33
CA SER A 74 0.21 11.44 -7.76
C SER A 74 1.10 11.78 -6.57
N GLY A 75 2.41 11.73 -6.77
CA GLY A 75 3.39 12.14 -5.75
C GLY A 75 3.21 11.43 -4.41
N ILE A 76 2.91 12.20 -3.36
CA ILE A 76 2.83 11.73 -1.97
C ILE A 76 1.66 10.76 -1.75
N GLU A 77 0.52 10.94 -2.42
CA GLU A 77 -0.62 10.04 -2.27
C GLU A 77 -0.28 8.59 -2.68
N ARG A 78 0.65 8.45 -3.63
CA ARG A 78 1.15 7.14 -4.06
C ARG A 78 2.04 6.48 -3.02
N LEU A 79 2.43 7.16 -1.95
CA LEU A 79 3.26 6.57 -0.90
C LEU A 79 2.43 5.87 0.19
N ALA A 80 1.10 6.00 0.20
CA ALA A 80 0.25 5.39 1.22
C ALA A 80 0.41 3.85 1.28
N ARG A 81 0.39 3.27 2.49
CA ARG A 81 0.61 1.83 2.70
C ARG A 81 -0.48 0.94 2.09
N ASN A 82 -1.73 1.38 2.16
CA ASN A 82 -2.90 0.67 1.66
C ASN A 82 -3.68 1.59 0.74
N ILE A 83 -3.82 1.19 -0.52
CA ILE A 83 -4.50 1.99 -1.54
C ILE A 83 -5.57 1.13 -2.21
N ILE A 84 -6.77 1.67 -2.41
CA ILE A 84 -7.77 1.09 -3.29
C ILE A 84 -8.00 2.06 -4.45
N VAL A 85 -7.79 1.59 -5.67
CA VAL A 85 -8.04 2.38 -6.88
C VAL A 85 -9.30 1.85 -7.55
N LEU A 86 -10.36 2.66 -7.52
CA LEU A 86 -11.62 2.35 -8.16
C LEU A 86 -11.68 2.98 -9.55
N LYS A 87 -12.05 2.16 -10.54
CA LYS A 87 -12.37 2.63 -11.88
C LYS A 87 -13.75 2.14 -12.31
N ILE A 88 -14.69 3.07 -12.44
CA ILE A 88 -16.02 2.79 -12.99
C ILE A 88 -16.06 3.24 -14.45
N ASP A 89 -16.33 2.30 -15.36
CA ASP A 89 -16.45 2.58 -16.79
C ASP A 89 -17.36 1.53 -17.44
N ASN A 90 -18.31 1.97 -18.28
CA ASN A 90 -19.29 1.10 -18.94
C ASN A 90 -18.65 0.07 -19.91
N ARG A 91 -17.37 0.24 -20.28
CA ARG A 91 -16.62 -0.72 -21.09
C ARG A 91 -16.32 -2.03 -20.36
N TYR A 92 -16.26 -2.02 -19.03
CA TYR A 92 -16.05 -3.24 -18.25
C TYR A 92 -17.33 -4.06 -18.20
N LYS A 93 -17.24 -5.37 -18.47
CA LYS A 93 -18.40 -6.28 -18.41
C LYS A 93 -18.62 -6.80 -16.99
N ASN A 94 -17.55 -7.26 -16.36
CA ASN A 94 -17.53 -7.85 -15.04
C ASN A 94 -16.66 -7.01 -14.10
N ILE A 95 -16.78 -7.28 -12.80
CA ILE A 95 -15.82 -6.76 -11.83
C ILE A 95 -14.52 -7.53 -11.97
N ASP A 96 -13.43 -6.77 -12.03
CA ASP A 96 -12.08 -7.30 -12.01
C ASP A 96 -11.31 -6.67 -10.84
N ILE A 97 -10.49 -7.50 -10.20
CA ILE A 97 -9.75 -7.14 -8.98
C ILE A 97 -8.32 -7.58 -9.15
N LYS A 98 -7.40 -6.63 -9.01
CA LYS A 98 -5.97 -6.87 -9.08
C LYS A 98 -5.30 -6.29 -7.85
N ALA A 99 -4.57 -7.12 -7.11
CA ALA A 99 -3.73 -6.66 -6.02
C ALA A 99 -2.27 -6.60 -6.49
N GLU A 100 -1.62 -5.47 -6.23
CA GLU A 100 -0.20 -5.28 -6.47
C GLU A 100 0.49 -4.88 -5.17
N GLN A 101 1.76 -5.26 -5.03
CA GLN A 101 2.56 -4.96 -3.85
C GLN A 101 3.80 -4.19 -4.26
N ASN A 102 4.22 -3.26 -3.41
CA ASN A 102 5.46 -2.50 -3.59
C ASN A 102 5.56 -1.80 -4.96
N VAL A 103 4.49 -1.15 -5.40
CA VAL A 103 4.47 -0.46 -6.71
C VAL A 103 5.21 0.87 -6.63
N TYR A 104 4.90 1.69 -5.62
CA TYR A 104 5.49 3.01 -5.43
C TYR A 104 6.32 3.13 -4.15
N ALA A 105 6.01 2.31 -3.13
CA ALA A 105 6.68 2.33 -1.84
C ALA A 105 6.81 0.93 -1.23
N GLN A 106 7.78 0.72 -0.33
CA GLN A 106 7.97 -0.55 0.37
C GLN A 106 6.83 -0.84 1.35
N HIS A 107 6.50 -2.12 1.49
CA HIS A 107 5.39 -2.63 2.30
C HIS A 107 4.02 -2.07 1.86
N GLN A 108 3.88 -1.65 0.61
CA GLN A 108 2.64 -1.11 0.07
C GLN A 108 1.77 -2.19 -0.55
N VAL A 109 0.44 -2.06 -0.45
CA VAL A 109 -0.55 -2.86 -1.16
C VAL A 109 -1.51 -1.93 -1.88
N ILE A 110 -1.69 -2.16 -3.19
CA ILE A 110 -2.64 -1.44 -4.04
C ILE A 110 -3.66 -2.44 -4.58
N LEU A 111 -4.93 -2.21 -4.29
CA LEU A 111 -6.04 -2.99 -4.83
C LEU A 111 -6.74 -2.18 -5.92
N TYR A 112 -6.60 -2.62 -7.16
CA TYR A 112 -7.34 -2.09 -8.29
C TYR A 112 -8.67 -2.81 -8.40
N ILE A 113 -9.77 -2.06 -8.36
CA ILE A 113 -11.12 -2.56 -8.58
C ILE A 113 -11.67 -1.86 -9.81
N THR A 114 -12.05 -2.64 -10.82
CA THR A 114 -12.78 -2.11 -11.98
C THR A 114 -14.21 -2.61 -11.97
N ALA A 115 -15.14 -1.73 -12.32
CA ALA A 115 -16.57 -2.06 -12.35
C ALA A 115 -17.25 -1.34 -13.52
N ARG A 116 -18.35 -1.93 -14.00
CA ARG A 116 -19.18 -1.32 -15.04
C ARG A 116 -19.98 -0.14 -14.53
N SER A 117 -20.54 -0.29 -13.34
CA SER A 117 -21.43 0.67 -12.72
C SER A 117 -21.41 0.53 -11.19
N LYS A 118 -21.87 1.58 -10.52
CA LYS A 118 -22.07 1.59 -9.07
C LYS A 118 -22.93 0.45 -8.55
N ASN A 119 -24.01 0.12 -9.26
CA ASN A 119 -24.94 -0.94 -8.84
C ASN A 119 -24.26 -2.30 -8.88
N GLN A 120 -23.38 -2.53 -9.85
CA GLN A 120 -22.58 -3.74 -9.91
C GLN A 120 -21.58 -3.79 -8.75
N LEU A 121 -20.89 -2.68 -8.47
CA LEU A 121 -19.95 -2.56 -7.36
C LEU A 121 -20.64 -2.83 -6.01
N ALA A 122 -21.78 -2.19 -5.74
CA ALA A 122 -22.53 -2.36 -4.49
C ALA A 122 -22.97 -3.82 -4.27
N ARG A 123 -23.48 -4.49 -5.31
CA ARG A 123 -23.85 -5.93 -5.23
C ARG A 123 -22.63 -6.82 -4.92
N PHE A 124 -21.50 -6.50 -5.53
CA PHE A 124 -20.27 -7.23 -5.26
C PHE A 124 -19.76 -7.01 -3.84
N LEU A 125 -19.76 -5.77 -3.34
CA LEU A 125 -19.36 -5.47 -1.97
C LEU A 125 -20.31 -6.10 -0.95
N GLY A 126 -21.60 -6.23 -1.27
CA GLY A 126 -22.56 -6.96 -0.42
C GLY A 126 -22.20 -8.43 -0.20
N SER A 127 -21.57 -9.09 -1.18
CA SER A 127 -21.18 -10.52 -1.08
C SER A 127 -19.71 -10.74 -0.69
N THR A 128 -18.83 -9.82 -1.08
CA THR A 128 -17.37 -10.00 -1.01
C THR A 128 -16.68 -8.93 -0.17
N GLY A 129 -17.36 -7.84 0.19
CA GLY A 129 -16.77 -6.70 0.90
C GLY A 129 -16.07 -7.09 2.21
N GLN A 130 -16.66 -7.99 3.00
CA GLN A 130 -16.02 -8.48 4.23
C GLN A 130 -14.69 -9.21 3.96
N ARG A 131 -14.57 -9.91 2.82
CA ARG A 131 -13.31 -10.58 2.44
C ARG A 131 -12.23 -9.58 2.11
N LEU A 132 -12.59 -8.44 1.49
CA LEU A 132 -11.64 -7.36 1.21
C LEU A 132 -11.18 -6.67 2.50
N VAL A 133 -12.10 -6.39 3.43
CA VAL A 133 -11.76 -5.88 4.77
C VAL A 133 -10.78 -6.83 5.45
N ASN A 134 -11.12 -8.12 5.54
CA ASN A 134 -10.27 -9.13 6.17
C ASN A 134 -8.90 -9.28 5.49
N TYR A 135 -8.83 -9.09 4.17
CA TYR A 135 -7.58 -9.12 3.42
C TYR A 135 -6.62 -8.02 3.88
N PHE A 136 -7.09 -6.77 3.94
CA PHE A 136 -6.27 -5.65 4.43
C PHE A 136 -5.94 -5.79 5.91
N THR A 137 -6.90 -6.21 6.75
CA THR A 137 -6.65 -6.42 8.19
C THR A 137 -5.57 -7.48 8.42
N LYS A 138 -5.60 -8.59 7.68
CA LYS A 138 -4.58 -9.64 7.79
C LYS A 138 -3.19 -9.16 7.38
N ILE A 139 -3.13 -8.26 6.40
CA ILE A 139 -1.86 -7.67 5.95
C ILE A 139 -1.28 -6.77 7.03
N GLU A 140 -2.10 -5.88 7.63
CA GLU A 140 -1.66 -5.03 8.74
C GLU A 140 -1.20 -5.86 9.94
N LEU A 141 -1.98 -6.86 10.35
CA LEU A 141 -1.60 -7.75 11.44
C LEU A 141 -0.26 -8.46 11.19
N ARG A 142 -0.01 -8.91 9.95
CA ARG A 142 1.27 -9.55 9.61
C ARG A 142 2.43 -8.56 9.66
N ARG A 143 2.23 -7.30 9.24
CA ARG A 143 3.25 -6.25 9.34
C ARG A 143 3.60 -5.99 10.80
N GLU A 144 2.59 -5.89 11.66
CA GLU A 144 2.78 -5.64 13.09
C GLU A 144 3.48 -6.82 13.77
N GLN A 145 3.08 -8.06 13.46
CA GLN A 145 3.75 -9.27 13.95
C GLN A 145 5.23 -9.29 13.56
N HIS A 146 5.54 -8.97 12.31
CA HIS A 146 6.92 -8.92 11.83
C HIS A 146 7.72 -7.82 12.54
N LEU A 147 7.12 -6.64 12.75
CA LEU A 147 7.75 -5.56 13.51
C LEU A 147 8.08 -6.02 14.94
N LEU A 148 7.12 -6.62 15.63
CA LEU A 148 7.29 -7.11 17.00
C LEU A 148 8.39 -8.18 17.10
N GLN A 149 8.47 -9.09 16.12
CA GLN A 149 9.55 -10.09 16.06
C GLN A 149 10.94 -9.45 15.95
N LEU A 150 11.04 -8.28 15.32
CA LEU A 150 12.31 -7.56 15.18
C LEU A 150 12.63 -6.67 16.38
N THR A 151 11.63 -6.15 17.07
CA THR A 151 11.80 -5.14 18.13
C THR A 151 11.61 -5.68 19.55
N HIS A 152 11.31 -6.98 19.70
CA HIS A 152 11.14 -7.61 21.01
C HIS A 152 12.36 -7.41 21.93
N ASN A 153 12.09 -7.22 23.22
CA ASN A 153 13.12 -7.03 24.22
C ASN A 153 13.57 -8.38 24.79
N THR A 154 14.63 -8.94 24.22
CA THR A 154 15.22 -10.22 24.65
C THR A 154 15.65 -10.27 26.11
N GLU A 155 15.96 -9.13 26.75
CA GLU A 155 16.35 -9.09 28.17
C GLU A 155 15.13 -9.13 29.10
N ALA A 156 13.97 -8.62 28.66
CA ALA A 156 12.74 -8.71 29.43
C ALA A 156 12.14 -10.12 29.40
N GLU A 157 12.39 -10.90 28.36
CA GLU A 157 11.85 -12.27 28.19
C GLU A 157 12.57 -13.32 29.05
N LYS A 158 13.79 -13.04 29.51
CA LYS A 158 14.58 -13.97 30.34
C LYS A 158 14.24 -13.91 31.83
N LYS A 159 13.30 -13.06 32.23
CA LYS A 159 12.89 -12.82 33.63
C LYS A 159 11.60 -13.55 33.96
#